data_AF-A0A1N7JEU8-F1
#
_entry.id   AF-A0A1N7JEU8-F1
#
_cell.length_a   1.000
_cell.length_b   1.000
_cell.length_c   1.000
_cell.angle_alpha   90.00
_cell.angle_beta   90.00
_cell.angle_gamma   90.00
#
_symmetry.space_group_name_H-M   'P 1'
#
loop_
_entity.id
_entity.type
_entity.pdbx_description
1 polymer ?
#
loop_
_entity_poly.entity_id
_entity_poly.type
_entity_poly.pdbx_seq_one_letter_code
_entity_poly.pdbx_strand_id
1 'polypeptide(L)'
;MKIVLHNDERVVDVIGGCQEIRVHGDRIRWEGGDLCAPFFLVPDEVDVHPEDPVDSVADHCRKQDWEPPDPQWMQELLERVEALEKGVEHGKSD
;
A
#
# COMPACT_ATOMS: atom_id res chain seq x y z
N MET A 1 4.95 5.53 -10.84
CA MET A 1 4.32 5.12 -9.56
C MET A 1 5.43 4.69 -8.63
N LYS A 2 5.19 4.83 -7.33
CA LYS A 2 6.06 4.34 -6.27
C LYS A 2 5.42 3.12 -5.60
N ILE A 3 6.26 2.15 -5.24
CA ILE A 3 5.89 1.04 -4.36
C ILE A 3 6.35 1.42 -2.96
N VAL A 4 5.43 1.55 -2.03
CA VAL A 4 5.72 1.86 -0.62
C VAL A 4 5.62 0.56 0.16
N LEU A 5 6.76 0.06 0.63
CA LEU A 5 6.80 -1.10 1.52
C LEU A 5 6.55 -0.63 2.94
N HIS A 6 5.72 -1.37 3.66
CA HIS A 6 5.37 -1.00 5.03
C HIS A 6 5.28 -2.23 5.94
N ASN A 7 5.27 -1.96 7.24
CA ASN A 7 4.78 -2.89 8.24
C ASN A 7 3.45 -2.36 8.82
N ASP A 8 2.98 -2.92 9.92
CA ASP A 8 1.69 -2.52 10.53
C ASP A 8 1.65 -1.04 11.00
N GLU A 9 2.80 -0.38 11.18
CA GLU A 9 2.86 0.96 11.79
C GLU A 9 3.50 2.03 10.89
N ARG A 10 4.48 1.66 10.06
CA ARG A 10 5.33 2.63 9.35
C ARG A 10 5.79 2.15 7.96
N VAL A 11 6.14 3.13 7.14
CA VAL A 11 6.87 2.91 5.89
C VAL A 11 8.27 2.37 6.21
N VAL A 12 8.61 1.26 5.57
CA VAL A 12 9.90 0.58 5.67
C VAL A 12 10.81 0.98 4.52
N ASP A 13 10.27 1.10 3.30
CA ASP A 13 11.02 1.47 2.11
C ASP A 13 10.12 2.05 1.01
N VAL A 14 10.72 2.78 0.07
CA VAL A 14 10.02 3.38 -1.06
C VAL A 14 10.79 3.13 -2.35
N ILE A 15 10.21 2.35 -3.25
CA ILE A 15 10.77 2.04 -4.57
C ILE A 15 10.10 2.97 -5.60
N GLY A 16 10.83 3.98 -6.07
CA GLY A 16 10.34 4.94 -7.05
C GLY A 16 10.57 4.53 -8.50
N GLY A 17 9.87 5.20 -9.42
CA GLY A 17 10.10 5.05 -10.87
C GLY A 17 9.66 3.70 -11.43
N CYS A 18 8.77 2.99 -10.74
CA CYS A 18 8.29 1.69 -11.17
C CYS A 18 7.30 1.83 -12.34
N GLN A 19 7.58 1.08 -13.41
CA GLN A 19 6.71 0.90 -14.58
C GLN A 19 6.27 -0.57 -14.66
N GLU A 20 5.16 -0.82 -15.36
CA GLU A 20 4.62 -2.18 -15.61
C GLU A 20 4.43 -3.05 -14.36
N ILE A 21 3.95 -2.44 -13.27
CA ILE A 21 3.71 -3.13 -12.01
C ILE A 21 2.58 -4.15 -12.15
N ARG A 22 2.80 -5.37 -11.68
CA ARG A 22 1.82 -6.46 -11.58
C ARG A 22 1.71 -6.93 -10.14
N VAL A 23 0.49 -7.08 -9.65
CA VAL A 23 0.19 -7.47 -8.27
C VAL A 23 -0.60 -8.78 -8.26
N HIS A 24 -0.24 -9.68 -7.35
CA HIS A 24 -0.96 -10.91 -7.07
C HIS A 24 -0.96 -11.18 -5.55
N GLY A 25 -2.04 -10.82 -4.86
CA GLY A 25 -2.09 -10.85 -3.40
C GLY A 25 -1.02 -9.93 -2.83
N ASP A 26 -0.15 -10.47 -1.96
CA ASP A 26 0.94 -9.72 -1.30
C ASP A 26 2.24 -9.73 -2.13
N ARG A 27 2.18 -10.29 -3.35
CA ARG A 27 3.32 -10.29 -4.27
C ARG A 27 3.17 -9.17 -5.28
N ILE A 28 4.23 -8.41 -5.45
CA ILE A 28 4.35 -7.36 -6.46
C ILE A 28 5.56 -7.64 -7.35
N ARG A 29 5.39 -7.45 -8.65
CA ARG A 29 6.43 -7.60 -9.68
C ARG A 29 6.45 -6.35 -10.53
N TRP A 30 7.63 -5.84 -10.84
CA TRP A 30 7.86 -4.71 -11.74
C TRP A 30 9.09 -5.01 -12.59
N GLU A 31 9.45 -4.12 -13.51
CA GLU A 31 10.62 -4.31 -14.39
C GLU A 31 11.92 -4.57 -13.60
N GLY A 32 12.07 -3.95 -12.42
CA GLY A 32 13.25 -4.04 -11.59
C GLY A 32 13.29 -5.22 -10.62
N GLY A 33 12.22 -6.04 -10.52
CA GLY A 33 12.22 -7.18 -9.61
C GLY A 33 10.85 -7.72 -9.24
N ASP A 34 10.84 -8.65 -8.29
CA ASP A 34 9.64 -9.13 -7.63
C ASP A 34 9.87 -9.28 -6.13
N LEU A 35 8.85 -8.96 -5.33
CA LEU A 35 8.91 -9.05 -3.89
C LEU A 35 7.56 -9.54 -3.34
N CYS A 36 7.58 -10.12 -2.14
CA CYS A 36 6.39 -10.52 -1.41
C CYS A 36 6.42 -9.86 -0.02
N ALA A 37 5.63 -8.80 0.17
CA ALA A 37 5.55 -8.03 1.41
C ALA A 37 4.28 -7.17 1.41
N PRO A 38 3.86 -6.61 2.55
CA PRO A 38 2.84 -5.55 2.56
C PRO A 38 3.34 -4.32 1.80
N PHE A 39 2.51 -3.79 0.90
CA PHE A 39 2.82 -2.60 0.13
C PHE A 39 1.58 -1.76 -0.18
N PHE A 40 1.82 -0.48 -0.46
CA PHE A 40 0.87 0.40 -1.14
C PHE A 40 1.48 0.90 -2.45
N LEU A 41 0.63 1.18 -3.44
CA LEU A 41 1.03 1.90 -4.65
C LEU A 41 0.64 3.36 -4.49
N VAL A 42 1.61 4.24 -4.73
CA VAL A 42 1.45 5.67 -4.52
C VAL A 42 1.86 6.41 -5.79
N PRO A 43 1.16 7.50 -6.17
CA PRO A 43 1.59 8.37 -7.28
C PRO A 43 3.00 8.91 -7.07
N ASP A 44 3.73 9.17 -8.15
CA ASP A 44 5.08 9.75 -8.01
C ASP A 44 5.07 11.16 -7.40
N GLU A 45 3.93 11.85 -7.49
CA GLU A 45 3.68 13.20 -7.00
C GLU A 45 3.53 13.29 -5.48
N VAL A 46 3.15 12.18 -4.83
CA VAL A 46 3.06 12.13 -3.37
C VAL A 46 4.46 11.90 -2.80
N ASP A 47 4.86 12.78 -1.90
CA ASP A 47 6.11 12.65 -1.17
C ASP A 47 5.91 11.68 -0.01
N VAL A 48 6.70 10.60 0.02
CA VAL A 48 6.64 9.54 1.02
C VAL A 48 8.06 9.25 1.43
N HIS A 49 8.31 9.28 2.73
CA HIS A 49 9.61 8.99 3.33
C HIS A 49 9.55 7.71 4.16
N PRO A 50 10.67 6.98 4.26
CA PRO A 50 10.81 5.98 5.31
C PRO A 50 10.53 6.61 6.68
N GLU A 51 9.95 5.85 7.60
CA GLU A 51 9.50 6.33 8.93
C GLU A 51 8.18 7.11 8.94
N ASP A 52 7.60 7.44 7.78
CA ASP A 52 6.26 8.02 7.73
C ASP A 52 5.21 7.00 8.28
N PRO A 53 4.22 7.46 9.06
CA PRO A 53 3.12 6.61 9.49
C PRO A 53 2.29 6.13 8.29
N VAL A 54 1.94 4.85 8.28
CA VAL A 54 1.14 4.24 7.19
C VAL A 54 -0.18 4.99 6.97
N ASP A 55 -0.87 5.34 8.06
CA ASP A 55 -2.16 6.04 7.99
C ASP A 55 -2.06 7.40 7.30
N SER A 56 -0.94 8.11 7.47
CA SER A 56 -0.71 9.42 6.86
C SER A 56 -0.55 9.29 5.34
N VAL A 57 0.15 8.26 4.89
CA VAL A 57 0.36 7.98 3.46
C VAL A 57 -0.95 7.54 2.80
N ALA A 58 -1.71 6.69 3.48
CA ALA A 58 -3.02 6.22 3.02
C ALA A 58 -4.04 7.38 2.91
N ASP A 59 -4.06 8.29 3.88
CA ASP A 59 -4.94 9.46 3.88
C ASP A 59 -4.62 10.45 2.74
N HIS A 60 -3.32 10.61 2.42
CA HIS A 60 -2.88 11.41 1.28
C HIS A 60 -3.38 10.85 -0.06
N CYS A 61 -3.36 9.52 -0.22
CA CYS A 61 -3.88 8.87 -1.42
C CYS A 61 -5.40 9.07 -1.57
N ARG A 62 -6.15 9.04 -0.45
CA ARG A 62 -7.61 9.31 -0.44
C ARG A 62 -7.96 10.74 -0.81
N LYS A 63 -7.14 11.72 -0.41
CA LYS A 63 -7.40 13.16 -0.64
C LYS A 63 -7.16 13.64 -2.07
N GLN A 64 -6.41 12.89 -2.87
CA GLN A 64 -6.01 13.32 -4.22
C GLN A 64 -6.97 12.89 -5.34
N ASP A 65 -8.15 12.32 -5.03
CA ASP A 65 -9.08 11.76 -6.05
C ASP A 65 -8.33 10.84 -7.05
N TRP A 66 -7.26 10.19 -6.58
CA TRP A 66 -6.44 9.35 -7.41
C TRP A 66 -7.11 8.00 -7.56
N GLU A 67 -7.70 7.76 -8.73
CA GLU A 67 -8.15 6.44 -9.13
C GLU A 67 -6.94 5.64 -9.65
N PRO A 68 -6.61 4.49 -9.05
CA PRO A 68 -5.62 3.60 -9.63
C PRO A 68 -6.08 3.19 -11.03
N PRO A 69 -5.14 2.84 -11.91
CA PRO A 69 -5.44 2.45 -13.29
C PRO A 69 -6.39 1.25 -13.41
N ASP A 70 -6.69 0.55 -12.31
CA ASP A 70 -7.74 -0.46 -12.23
C ASP A 70 -8.52 -0.33 -10.89
N PRO A 71 -9.77 0.17 -10.91
CA PRO A 71 -10.55 0.46 -9.69
C PRO A 71 -10.94 -0.81 -8.91
N GLN A 72 -10.95 -1.98 -9.57
CA GLN A 72 -11.21 -3.26 -8.91
C GLN A 72 -10.11 -3.60 -7.90
N TRP A 73 -8.87 -3.16 -8.15
CA TRP A 73 -7.73 -3.38 -7.26
C TRP A 73 -7.76 -2.50 -6.02
N MET A 74 -8.30 -1.28 -6.11
CA MET A 74 -8.44 -0.40 -4.94
C MET A 74 -9.46 -0.94 -3.95
N GLN A 75 -10.54 -1.53 -4.46
CA GLN A 75 -11.57 -2.12 -3.63
C GLN A 75 -11.03 -3.31 -2.83
N GLU A 76 -10.26 -4.19 -3.47
CA GLU A 76 -9.64 -5.34 -2.80
C GLU A 76 -8.60 -4.93 -1.74
N LEU A 77 -7.85 -3.86 -2.00
CA LEU A 77 -6.91 -3.25 -1.05
C LEU A 77 -7.64 -2.60 0.14
N LEU A 78 -8.71 -1.83 -0.14
CA LEU A 78 -9.52 -1.17 0.89
C LEU A 78 -10.25 -2.19 1.77
N GLU A 79 -10.79 -3.27 1.19
CA GLU A 79 -11.41 -4.37 1.93
C GLU A 79 -10.40 -5.09 2.84
N ARG A 80 -9.15 -5.25 2.40
CA ARG A 80 -8.09 -5.84 3.23
C ARG A 80 -7.61 -4.91 4.34
N VAL A 81 -7.47 -3.61 4.07
CA VAL A 81 -7.16 -2.61 5.12
C VAL A 81 -8.28 -2.59 6.16
N GLU A 82 -9.54 -2.55 5.73
CA GLU A 82 -10.69 -2.60 6.63
C GLU A 82 -10.74 -3.93 7.42
N ALA A 83 -10.40 -5.06 6.81
CA ALA A 83 -10.31 -6.35 7.48
C ALA A 83 -9.16 -6.42 8.50
N LEU A 84 -8.04 -5.75 8.24
CA LEU A 84 -6.93 -5.62 9.19
C LEU A 84 -7.33 -4.72 10.36
N GLU A 85 -7.97 -3.58 10.11
CA GLU A 85 -8.51 -2.68 11.16
C GLU A 85 -9.53 -3.41 12.05
N LYS A 86 -10.46 -4.19 11.45
CA LYS A 86 -11.45 -4.99 12.18
C LYS A 86 -10.86 -6.23 12.85
N GLY A 87 -9.77 -6.77 12.30
CA GLY A 87 -9.07 -7.95 12.81
C GLY A 87 -8.26 -7.67 14.09
N VAL A 88 -7.82 -6.43 14.29
CA VAL A 88 -7.14 -5.99 15.53
C VAL A 88 -8.09 -5.98 16.74
N GLU A 89 -9.41 -5.85 16.55
CA GLU A 89 -10.38 -5.85 17.66
C GLU A 89 -10.73 -7.24 18.23
N HIS A 90 -10.45 -8.35 17.52
CA HIS A 90 -10.83 -9.70 17.99
C HIS A 90 -9.69 -10.52 18.63
N GLY A 91 -8.56 -9.86 18.95
CA GLY A 91 -7.42 -10.46 19.64
C GLY A 91 -7.44 -10.43 21.18
N LYS A 92 -8.61 -10.22 21.80
CA LYS A 92 -8.80 -10.47 23.25
C LYS A 92 -9.77 -11.64 23.44
N SER A 93 -9.23 -12.84 23.33
CA SER A 93 -9.81 -14.02 23.96
C SER A 93 -9.69 -13.88 25.48
N ASP A 94 -10.81 -13.89 26.18
CA ASP A 94 -10.92 -14.44 27.54
C ASP A 94 -11.87 -15.66 27.46
#